data_AF-A0A7C4U1W3-F1
#
_entry.id   AF-A0A7C4U1W3-F1
#
_cell.length_a   1.000
_cell.length_b   1.000
_cell.length_c   1.000
_cell.angle_alpha   90.00
_cell.angle_beta   90.00
_cell.angle_gamma   90.00
#
_symmetry.space_group_name_H-M   'P 1'
#
loop_
_entity.id
_entity.type
_entity.pdbx_description
1 polymer ?
#
loop_
_entity_poly.entity_id
_entity_poly.type
_entity_poly.pdbx_seq_one_letter_code
_entity_poly.pdbx_strand_id
1 'polypeptide(L)'
;MKRLIFIPILLIVGITANAQLKECSGACCKKEIAFRCKLTTPEFRERKTTVIAELKGMMKKKKELKDGYSYKFSGSDDVVAKLNEFIKTEKECCDFLSFNLVVAKDKSAAWLEITGAEGVKDFIKTEIEM
;
A
#
# COMPACT_ATOMS: atom_id res chain seq x y z
N MET A 1 48.89 -43.49 -47.73
CA MET A 1 49.40 -42.30 -48.43
C MET A 1 48.26 -41.28 -48.55
N LYS A 2 48.42 -40.12 -47.87
CA LYS A 2 47.81 -38.77 -48.00
C LYS A 2 46.73 -38.60 -49.09
N ARG A 3 45.57 -37.95 -48.86
CA ARG A 3 45.32 -36.54 -48.44
C ARG A 3 43.86 -36.48 -47.90
N LEU A 4 43.47 -35.87 -46.77
CA LEU A 4 43.54 -34.49 -46.26
C LEU A 4 42.96 -33.40 -47.17
N ILE A 5 41.70 -33.04 -46.88
CA ILE A 5 40.98 -31.78 -47.14
C ILE A 5 40.05 -31.64 -45.90
N PHE A 6 40.34 -30.94 -44.79
CA PHE A 6 40.43 -29.48 -44.54
C PHE A 6 39.32 -28.71 -45.28
N ILE A 7 38.25 -28.23 -44.64
CA ILE A 7 38.05 -26.88 -44.01
C ILE A 7 36.49 -26.74 -43.87
N PRO A 8 35.85 -25.93 -42.99
CA PRO A 8 36.12 -25.50 -41.61
C PRO A 8 34.91 -25.68 -40.65
N ILE A 9 35.17 -25.37 -39.38
CA ILE A 9 34.25 -25.07 -38.29
C ILE A 9 33.59 -23.67 -38.48
N LEU A 10 32.55 -23.37 -37.68
CA LEU A 10 31.81 -22.11 -37.42
C LEU A 10 30.56 -21.93 -38.32
N LEU A 11 29.34 -21.74 -37.82
CA LEU A 11 28.92 -20.86 -36.74
C LEU A 11 27.61 -21.33 -36.09
N ILE A 12 27.57 -21.12 -34.78
CA ILE A 12 26.44 -21.25 -33.87
C ILE A 12 25.52 -20.05 -34.11
N VAL A 13 24.32 -20.23 -34.62
CA VAL A 13 23.21 -19.26 -34.55
C VAL A 13 21.91 -20.05 -34.70
N GLY A 14 20.90 -19.97 -33.87
CA GLY A 14 20.68 -19.30 -32.61
C GLY A 14 19.47 -20.01 -32.01
N ILE A 15 19.44 -20.02 -30.69
CA ILE A 15 18.41 -20.57 -29.81
C ILE A 15 17.01 -20.46 -30.43
N THR A 16 16.34 -21.60 -30.60
CA THR A 16 14.90 -21.64 -30.89
C THR A 16 14.17 -20.84 -29.81
N ALA A 17 13.50 -19.78 -30.24
CA ALA A 17 12.66 -18.95 -29.39
C ALA A 17 11.51 -19.79 -28.81
N ASN A 18 11.73 -20.39 -27.64
CA ASN A 18 10.65 -20.87 -26.80
C ASN A 18 10.37 -19.80 -25.74
N ALA A 19 9.65 -18.77 -26.17
CA ALA A 19 8.86 -17.95 -25.26
C ALA A 19 7.74 -18.82 -24.70
N GLN A 20 8.06 -19.63 -23.69
CA GLN A 20 7.07 -20.28 -22.85
C GLN A 20 6.39 -19.18 -22.02
N LEU A 21 5.34 -18.59 -22.59
CA LEU A 21 4.29 -17.96 -21.81
C LEU A 21 3.63 -19.10 -21.01
N LYS A 22 4.02 -19.20 -19.74
CA LYS A 22 3.45 -20.15 -18.80
C LYS A 22 2.01 -19.72 -18.52
N GLU A 23 1.07 -20.37 -19.20
CA GLU A 23 -0.35 -20.34 -18.85
C GLU A 23 -0.54 -20.83 -17.41
N CYS A 24 -1.37 -20.09 -16.67
CA CYS A 24 -1.64 -20.28 -15.25
C CYS A 24 -2.34 -21.63 -14.99
N SER A 25 -1.83 -22.39 -14.02
CA SER A 25 -2.54 -23.52 -13.42
C SER A 25 -2.48 -23.39 -11.89
N GLY A 26 -3.64 -23.28 -11.26
CA GLY A 26 -3.80 -23.43 -9.81
C GLY A 26 -4.84 -22.51 -9.15
N ALA A 27 -5.74 -23.10 -8.36
CA ALA A 27 -6.81 -22.47 -7.58
C ALA A 27 -6.32 -21.62 -6.37
N CYS A 28 -5.18 -20.94 -6.50
CA CYS A 28 -4.63 -20.11 -5.44
C CYS A 28 -4.09 -18.80 -6.02
N CYS A 29 -4.90 -18.11 -6.83
CA CYS A 29 -4.68 -16.69 -7.06
C CYS A 29 -4.94 -15.96 -5.74
N LYS A 30 -3.97 -15.97 -4.82
CA LYS A 30 -3.81 -14.83 -3.90
C LYS A 30 -3.57 -13.66 -4.84
N LYS A 31 -4.62 -12.89 -5.10
CA LYS A 31 -4.51 -11.60 -5.76
C LYS A 31 -3.50 -10.83 -4.92
N GLU A 32 -2.28 -10.66 -5.43
CA GLU A 32 -1.33 -9.77 -4.79
C GLU A 32 -1.97 -8.38 -4.85
N ILE A 33 -2.60 -7.99 -3.74
CA ILE A 33 -3.18 -6.67 -3.60
C ILE A 33 -1.97 -5.74 -3.57
N ALA A 34 -1.71 -5.08 -4.69
CA ALA A 34 -0.67 -4.07 -4.78
C ALA A 34 -1.09 -2.90 -3.90
N PHE A 35 -0.65 -2.92 -2.65
CA PHE A 35 -0.81 -1.81 -1.71
C PHE A 35 0.13 -0.68 -2.14
N ARG A 36 -0.33 0.15 -3.09
CA ARG A 36 0.40 1.35 -3.54
C ARG A 36 -0.51 2.56 -3.46
N CYS A 37 0.01 3.63 -2.86
CA CYS A 37 -0.61 4.93 -2.92
C CYS A 37 -0.58 5.40 -4.39
N LYS A 38 -1.75 5.68 -4.98
CA LYS A 38 -1.89 6.10 -6.39
C LYS A 38 -1.45 7.54 -6.66
N LEU A 39 -1.28 8.37 -5.62
CA LEU A 39 -0.86 9.77 -5.73
C LEU A 39 0.66 9.84 -5.91
N THR A 40 1.08 10.15 -7.14
CA THR A 40 2.49 10.15 -7.56
C THR A 40 3.12 11.54 -7.66
N THR A 41 2.33 12.63 -7.65
CA THR A 41 2.91 13.98 -7.77
C THR A 41 3.64 14.41 -6.48
N PRO A 42 4.72 15.20 -6.58
CA PRO A 42 5.46 15.68 -5.42
C PRO A 42 4.61 16.50 -4.43
N GLU A 43 3.74 17.38 -4.95
CA GLU A 43 2.88 18.25 -4.15
C GLU A 43 1.90 17.45 -3.27
N PHE A 44 1.34 16.36 -3.79
CA PHE A 44 0.45 15.50 -3.00
C PHE A 44 1.19 14.68 -1.95
N ARG A 45 2.45 14.30 -2.20
CA ARG A 45 3.30 13.62 -1.21
C ARG A 45 3.69 14.54 -0.05
N GLU A 46 4.02 15.79 -0.33
CA GLU A 46 4.30 16.79 0.70
C GLU A 46 3.06 17.05 1.57
N ARG A 47 1.91 17.29 0.94
CA ARG A 47 0.63 17.46 1.66
C ARG A 47 0.28 16.28 2.54
N LYS A 48 0.42 15.05 2.02
CA LYS A 48 0.20 13.81 2.79
C LYS A 48 1.11 13.78 4.03
N THR A 49 2.39 14.09 3.84
CA THR A 49 3.38 14.11 4.93
C THR A 49 3.01 15.13 6.01
N THR A 50 2.61 16.33 5.62
CA THR A 50 2.21 17.39 6.57
C THR A 50 0.97 17.02 7.37
N VAL A 51 -0.09 16.52 6.71
CA VAL A 51 -1.34 16.15 7.39
C VAL A 51 -1.14 14.95 8.32
N ILE A 52 -0.40 13.93 7.89
CA ILE A 52 -0.08 12.78 8.74
C ILE A 52 0.76 13.20 9.94
N ALA A 53 1.77 14.06 9.75
CA ALA A 53 2.59 14.57 10.85
C ALA A 53 1.77 15.40 11.85
N GLU A 54 0.82 16.21 11.36
CA GLU A 54 -0.09 16.97 12.22
C GLU A 54 -0.98 16.04 13.05
N LEU A 55 -1.63 15.06 12.41
CA LEU A 55 -2.48 14.09 13.10
C LEU A 55 -1.66 13.26 14.10
N LYS A 56 -0.46 12.83 13.74
CA LYS A 56 0.49 12.17 14.64
C LYS A 56 0.74 12.98 15.92
N GLY A 57 0.92 14.29 15.81
CA GLY A 57 1.06 15.19 16.96
C GLY A 57 -0.19 15.29 17.85
N MET A 58 -1.37 15.08 17.27
CA MET A 58 -2.66 15.12 17.99
C MET A 58 -3.08 13.76 18.59
N MET A 59 -2.41 12.67 18.18
CA MET A 59 -2.75 11.31 18.58
C MET A 59 -2.55 11.11 20.09
N LYS A 60 -3.61 10.67 20.76
CA LYS A 60 -3.63 10.37 22.21
C LYS A 60 -3.27 8.92 22.51
N LYS A 61 -3.64 7.98 21.63
CA LYS A 61 -3.41 6.54 21.83
C LYS A 61 -3.45 5.79 20.51
N LYS A 62 -2.60 4.77 20.38
CA LYS A 62 -2.64 3.78 19.31
C LYS A 62 -3.02 2.41 19.89
N LYS A 63 -3.82 1.64 19.16
CA LYS A 63 -4.16 0.25 19.44
C LYS A 63 -3.97 -0.55 18.15
N GLU A 64 -3.36 -1.72 18.26
CA GLU A 64 -3.34 -2.66 17.15
C GLU A 64 -4.67 -3.42 17.07
N LEU A 65 -5.14 -3.65 15.85
CA LEU A 65 -6.25 -4.55 15.55
C LEU A 65 -5.71 -5.77 14.80
N LYS A 66 -6.59 -6.76 14.58
CA LYS A 66 -6.27 -7.95 13.80
C LYS A 66 -5.90 -7.62 12.35
N ASP A 67 -6.60 -6.65 11.78
CA ASP A 67 -6.62 -6.27 10.36
C ASP A 67 -6.27 -4.79 10.14
N GLY A 68 -5.68 -4.13 11.14
CA GLY A 68 -5.37 -2.71 11.06
C GLY A 68 -4.92 -2.08 12.37
N TYR A 69 -5.20 -0.78 12.51
CA TYR A 69 -4.90 0.02 13.69
C TYR A 69 -6.08 0.93 14.07
N SER A 70 -6.18 1.26 15.36
CA SER A 70 -7.15 2.20 15.91
C SER A 70 -6.43 3.31 16.67
N TYR A 71 -6.76 4.55 16.35
CA TYR A 71 -6.11 5.76 16.82
C TYR A 71 -7.10 6.64 17.56
N LYS A 72 -6.74 7.07 18.77
CA LYS A 72 -7.55 7.96 19.60
C LYS A 72 -7.09 9.39 19.44
N PHE A 73 -8.05 10.30 19.32
CA PHE A 73 -7.87 11.75 19.31
C PHE A 73 -8.84 12.43 20.29
N SER A 74 -8.77 13.75 20.43
CA SER A 74 -9.89 14.50 21.02
C SER A 74 -11.12 14.39 20.12
N GLY A 75 -12.32 14.44 20.70
CA GLY A 75 -13.57 14.48 19.95
C GLY A 75 -14.02 15.90 19.59
N SER A 76 -13.09 16.86 19.60
CA SER A 76 -13.38 18.25 19.26
C SER A 76 -13.65 18.41 17.76
N ASP A 77 -14.52 19.35 17.39
CA ASP A 77 -15.04 19.47 16.02
C ASP A 77 -13.92 19.76 14.99
N ASP A 78 -12.89 20.49 15.41
CA ASP A 78 -11.69 20.79 14.61
C ASP A 78 -10.88 19.52 14.27
N VAL A 79 -10.70 18.64 15.26
CA VAL A 79 -9.99 17.38 15.08
C VAL A 79 -10.81 16.40 14.24
N VAL A 80 -12.13 16.33 14.47
CA VAL A 80 -13.02 15.51 13.66
C VAL A 80 -13.03 15.97 12.19
N ALA A 81 -12.99 17.28 11.93
CA ALA A 81 -12.88 17.82 10.58
C ALA A 81 -11.56 17.40 9.89
N LYS A 82 -10.43 17.48 10.61
CA LYS A 82 -9.12 17.03 10.10
C LYS A 82 -9.08 15.53 9.82
N LEU A 83 -9.63 14.71 10.71
CA LEU A 83 -9.73 13.26 10.49
C LEU A 83 -10.57 12.94 9.24
N ASN A 84 -11.66 13.66 9.02
CA ASN A 84 -12.47 13.50 7.81
C ASN A 84 -11.74 13.93 6.52
N GLU A 85 -10.97 15.01 6.56
CA GLU A 85 -10.14 15.43 5.42
C GLU A 85 -9.07 14.38 5.08
N PHE A 86 -8.43 13.82 6.10
CA PHE A 86 -7.50 12.71 5.95
C PHE A 86 -8.17 11.49 5.30
N ILE A 87 -9.34 11.07 5.78
CA ILE A 87 -10.09 9.94 5.20
C ILE A 87 -10.42 10.20 3.72
N LYS A 88 -10.87 11.41 3.37
CA LYS A 88 -11.17 11.76 1.98
C LYS A 88 -9.94 11.58 1.08
N THR A 89 -8.81 12.11 1.52
CA THR A 89 -7.54 12.06 0.77
C THR A 89 -7.02 10.63 0.63
N GLU A 90 -7.02 9.85 1.71
CA GLU A 90 -6.52 8.47 1.66
C GLU A 90 -7.45 7.55 0.86
N LYS A 91 -8.77 7.78 0.83
CA LYS A 91 -9.68 7.00 -0.03
C LYS A 91 -9.40 7.20 -1.52
N GLU A 92 -8.87 8.35 -1.92
CA GLU A 92 -8.44 8.59 -3.30
C GLU A 92 -7.10 7.87 -3.61
N CYS A 93 -6.18 7.83 -2.64
CA CYS A 93 -4.87 7.20 -2.82
C CYS A 93 -4.85 5.68 -2.64
N CYS A 94 -5.62 5.19 -1.68
CA CYS A 94 -5.53 3.88 -1.05
C CYS A 94 -6.94 3.26 -0.99
N ASP A 95 -7.49 2.93 -2.16
CA ASP A 95 -8.85 2.39 -2.33
C ASP A 95 -9.08 1.01 -1.68
N PHE A 96 -8.01 0.38 -1.20
CA PHE A 96 -8.03 -0.88 -0.44
C PHE A 96 -8.20 -0.69 1.07
N LEU A 97 -8.11 0.55 1.58
CA LEU A 97 -8.29 0.85 3.00
C LEU A 97 -9.75 1.07 3.35
N SER A 98 -10.14 0.57 4.53
CA SER A 98 -11.42 0.83 5.17
C SER A 98 -11.20 1.75 6.37
N PHE A 99 -12.11 2.71 6.54
CA PHE A 99 -12.04 3.72 7.58
C PHE A 99 -13.32 3.70 8.42
N ASN A 100 -13.17 3.67 9.73
CA ASN A 100 -14.29 3.83 10.67
C ASN A 100 -13.97 4.97 11.64
N LEU A 101 -14.85 5.96 11.74
CA LEU A 101 -14.68 7.11 12.62
C LEU A 101 -15.84 7.16 13.63
N VAL A 102 -15.52 6.93 14.90
CA VAL A 102 -16.49 6.96 16.01
C VAL A 102 -16.18 8.15 16.90
N VAL A 103 -17.14 9.07 17.04
CA VAL A 103 -17.01 10.26 17.89
C VAL A 103 -17.88 10.10 19.13
N ALA A 104 -17.29 10.29 20.31
CA ALA A 104 -18.03 10.22 21.56
C ALA A 104 -19.00 11.40 21.69
N LYS A 105 -20.21 11.13 22.20
CA LYS A 105 -21.28 12.14 22.36
C LYS A 105 -20.84 13.37 23.16
N ASP A 106 -19.97 13.17 24.15
CA ASP A 106 -19.44 14.20 25.03
C ASP A 106 -18.19 14.91 24.49
N LYS A 107 -17.81 14.65 23.22
CA LYS A 107 -16.60 15.18 22.56
C LYS A 107 -15.28 14.80 23.26
N SER A 108 -15.31 13.84 24.20
CA SER A 108 -14.12 13.43 24.94
C SER A 108 -13.11 12.66 24.08
N ALA A 109 -13.58 12.04 23.00
CA ALA A 109 -12.74 11.23 22.13
C ALA A 109 -13.32 11.11 20.71
N ALA A 110 -12.41 10.97 19.75
CA ALA A 110 -12.68 10.39 18.45
C ALA A 110 -11.76 9.18 18.26
N TRP A 111 -12.30 8.07 17.73
CA TRP A 111 -11.55 6.88 17.37
C TRP A 111 -11.59 6.71 15.87
N LEU A 112 -10.43 6.76 15.24
CA LEU A 112 -10.24 6.43 13.83
C LEU A 112 -9.65 5.04 13.72
N GLU A 113 -10.36 4.13 13.08
CA GLU A 113 -9.86 2.80 12.72
C GLU A 113 -9.52 2.80 11.23
N ILE A 114 -8.35 2.26 10.91
CA ILE A 114 -7.86 2.06 9.55
C ILE A 114 -7.58 0.57 9.40
N THR A 115 -8.32 -0.10 8.52
CA THR A 115 -8.27 -1.55 8.32
C THR A 115 -8.26 -1.92 6.85
N GLY A 116 -8.10 -3.22 6.54
CA GLY A 116 -8.13 -3.73 5.17
C GLY A 116 -7.84 -5.23 5.12
N ALA A 117 -7.54 -5.73 3.92
CA ALA A 117 -7.27 -7.15 3.69
C ALA A 117 -5.95 -7.64 4.33
N GLU A 118 -5.72 -8.95 4.31
CA GLU A 118 -4.47 -9.58 4.76
C GLU A 118 -3.24 -8.87 4.15
N GLY A 119 -2.27 -8.50 4.98
CA GLY A 119 -1.05 -7.78 4.57
C GLY A 119 -1.12 -6.25 4.66
N VAL A 120 -2.30 -5.66 4.86
CA VAL A 120 -2.45 -4.20 4.92
C VAL A 120 -1.82 -3.55 6.15
N LYS A 121 -1.67 -4.30 7.25
CA LYS A 121 -1.09 -3.77 8.50
C LYS A 121 0.31 -3.24 8.28
N ASP A 122 1.12 -3.94 7.50
CA ASP A 122 2.49 -3.52 7.18
C ASP A 122 2.48 -2.24 6.33
N PHE A 123 1.56 -2.14 5.37
CA PHE A 123 1.34 -0.91 4.61
C PHE A 123 0.98 0.27 5.52
N ILE A 124 -0.01 0.11 6.41
CA ILE A 124 -0.44 1.18 7.33
C ILE A 124 0.73 1.61 8.23
N LYS A 125 1.54 0.65 8.70
CA LYS A 125 2.69 0.92 9.55
C LYS A 125 3.79 1.72 8.85
N THR A 126 3.99 1.52 7.55
CA THR A 126 5.07 2.19 6.80
C THR A 126 4.61 3.50 6.16
N GLU A 127 3.38 3.54 5.64
CA GLU A 127 2.91 4.63 4.76
C GLU A 127 1.94 5.60 5.45
N ILE A 128 1.38 5.20 6.61
CA ILE A 128 0.36 5.95 7.35
C ILE A 128 0.72 5.95 8.85
N GLU A 129 2.01 6.02 9.17
CA GLU A 129 2.44 5.95 10.56
C GLU A 129 2.09 7.22 11.35
N MET A 130 0.85 7.27 11.86
CA MET A 130 0.42 8.15 12.95
C MET A 130 1.15 7.78 14.24
#